data_AF-A0A0B7MFK5-F1
#
_entry.id   AF-A0A0B7MFK5-F1
#
_cell.length_a   1.000
_cell.length_b   1.000
_cell.length_c   1.000
_cell.angle_alpha   90.00
_cell.angle_beta   90.00
_cell.angle_gamma   90.00
#
_symmetry.space_group_name_H-M   'P 1'
#
loop_
_entity.id
_entity.type
_entity.pdbx_description
1 polymer ?
#
loop_
_entity_poly.entity_id
_entity_poly.type
_entity_poly.pdbx_seq_one_letter_code
_entity_poly.pdbx_strand_id
1 'polypeptide(L)'
;MHKKDFKKIIAVRLVQKGIKKSEKEKGLSITLIKPCENLGSMFDFTRERAQTNIELGYYDTLKVFKGFHGIRYCVDVNRDEEYFLKLLLQMDQTKLEGLRQELGATDGMPHRRFILERLVPLLVELLPVTQCVSYGELTVALLERAADKVGIERFTVHSYDSFEQEVVKAHQPEGRNVNLPAVLKGSELLLRAKKEPLLDDIADALIGGIKQG
;
A
#
# COMPACT_ATOMS: atom_id res chain seq x y z
N MET A 1 33.22 -15.56 -30.34
CA MET A 1 32.07 -15.52 -29.39
C MET A 1 31.70 -14.05 -29.19
N HIS A 2 30.67 -13.55 -29.85
CA HIS A 2 30.26 -12.14 -29.71
C HIS A 2 29.66 -11.91 -28.33
N LYS A 3 30.42 -11.31 -27.41
CA LYS A 3 29.86 -10.68 -26.20
C LYS A 3 29.04 -9.48 -26.67
N LYS A 4 27.72 -9.59 -26.65
CA LYS A 4 26.84 -8.44 -26.84
C LYS A 4 26.94 -7.60 -25.56
N ASP A 5 27.57 -6.42 -25.65
CA ASP A 5 27.65 -5.42 -24.57
C ASP A 5 26.27 -4.77 -24.35
N PHE A 6 25.34 -5.54 -23.78
CA PHE A 6 24.06 -5.00 -23.35
C PHE A 6 24.30 -4.07 -22.16
N LYS A 7 23.95 -2.78 -22.30
CA LYS A 7 24.06 -1.79 -21.22
C LYS A 7 22.77 -1.64 -20.40
N LYS A 8 21.63 -2.00 -20.99
CA LYS A 8 20.30 -1.91 -20.38
C LYS A 8 19.52 -3.19 -20.66
N ILE A 9 18.97 -3.79 -19.61
CA ILE A 9 18.13 -4.99 -19.68
C ILE A 9 16.80 -4.66 -19.00
N ILE A 10 15.69 -4.93 -19.68
CA ILE A 10 14.36 -4.90 -19.07
C ILE A 10 13.95 -6.35 -18.87
N ALA A 11 13.76 -6.75 -17.62
CA ALA A 11 13.33 -8.09 -17.25
C ALA A 11 11.88 -8.03 -16.79
N VAL A 12 11.00 -8.80 -17.42
CA VAL A 12 9.60 -8.95 -17.01
C VAL A 12 9.44 -10.31 -16.34
N ARG A 13 8.92 -10.33 -15.11
CA ARG A 13 8.79 -11.56 -14.32
C ARG A 13 7.33 -11.98 -14.23
N LEU A 14 6.98 -13.16 -14.73
CA LEU A 14 5.58 -13.65 -14.72
C LEU A 14 5.24 -14.56 -13.51
N VAL A 15 6.23 -15.02 -12.72
CA VAL A 15 6.02 -16.08 -11.71
C VAL A 15 6.82 -15.88 -10.40
N GLN A 16 6.23 -16.32 -9.28
CA GLN A 16 6.75 -16.10 -7.91
C GLN A 16 7.97 -16.98 -7.53
N LYS A 17 8.28 -18.09 -8.21
CA LYS A 17 9.40 -18.98 -7.83
C LYS A 17 10.46 -19.12 -8.92
N GLY A 18 11.74 -19.06 -8.52
CA GLY A 18 12.81 -19.78 -9.22
C GLY A 18 14.05 -19.01 -9.68
N ILE A 19 14.06 -17.67 -9.78
CA ILE A 19 15.24 -16.95 -10.27
C ILE A 19 15.86 -16.13 -9.13
N LYS A 20 17.04 -16.57 -8.67
CA LYS A 20 17.91 -15.80 -7.77
C LYS A 20 18.27 -14.49 -8.48
N LYS A 21 18.23 -13.36 -7.74
CA LYS A 21 18.79 -12.07 -8.19
C LYS A 21 20.16 -12.35 -8.82
N SER A 22 20.33 -12.04 -10.10
CA SER A 22 21.69 -11.98 -10.65
C SER A 22 22.39 -10.84 -9.91
N GLU A 23 23.59 -11.11 -9.41
CA GLU A 23 24.45 -10.10 -8.81
C GLU A 23 24.62 -8.97 -9.82
N LYS A 24 24.54 -7.72 -9.33
CA LYS A 24 24.74 -6.53 -10.16
C LYS A 24 26.15 -6.58 -10.74
N GLU A 25 26.30 -7.05 -11.98
CA GLU A 25 27.53 -6.85 -12.74
C GLU A 25 27.73 -5.34 -12.94
N LYS A 26 28.94 -4.84 -12.62
CA LYS A 26 29.28 -3.42 -12.76
C LYS A 26 29.08 -2.98 -14.21
N GLY A 27 28.17 -2.02 -14.44
CA GLY A 27 27.89 -1.44 -15.76
C GLY A 27 26.57 -1.89 -16.41
N LEU A 28 25.82 -2.81 -15.78
CA LEU A 28 24.55 -3.32 -16.29
C LEU A 28 23.35 -2.68 -15.56
N SER A 29 22.51 -1.93 -16.27
CA SER A 29 21.25 -1.41 -15.72
C SER A 29 20.11 -2.39 -15.98
N ILE A 30 19.66 -3.10 -14.94
CA ILE A 30 18.50 -4.01 -15.03
C ILE A 30 17.25 -3.32 -14.46
N THR A 31 16.25 -3.08 -15.31
CA THR A 31 14.90 -2.66 -14.90
C THR A 31 14.03 -3.91 -14.78
N LEU A 32 13.61 -4.25 -13.55
CA LEU A 32 12.76 -5.40 -13.28
C LEU A 32 11.30 -4.95 -13.15
N ILE A 33 10.43 -5.48 -14.00
CA ILE A 33 8.98 -5.33 -13.89
C ILE A 33 8.44 -6.62 -13.28
N LYS A 34 7.77 -6.48 -12.13
CA LYS A 34 7.14 -7.58 -11.39
C LYS A 34 5.65 -7.27 -11.23
N PRO A 35 4.78 -8.29 -11.30
CA PRO A 35 3.38 -8.16 -10.96
C PRO A 35 3.23 -7.65 -9.54
N CYS A 36 2.43 -6.59 -9.35
CA CYS A 36 2.03 -6.15 -8.01
C CYS A 36 0.93 -7.04 -7.42
N GLU A 37 0.14 -7.69 -8.28
CA GLU A 37 -0.96 -8.58 -7.91
C GLU A 37 -0.77 -10.02 -8.43
N ASN A 38 -1.56 -10.94 -7.89
CA ASN A 38 -1.60 -12.32 -8.38
C ASN A 38 -2.21 -12.36 -9.79
N LEU A 39 -1.50 -12.97 -10.76
CA LEU A 39 -1.93 -13.15 -12.16
C LEU A 39 -2.92 -14.31 -12.36
N GLY A 40 -3.20 -15.08 -11.31
CA GLY A 40 -4.24 -16.11 -11.28
C GLY A 40 -3.68 -17.51 -11.43
N SER A 41 -4.57 -18.48 -11.57
CA SER A 41 -4.17 -19.86 -11.84
C SER A 41 -3.57 -19.96 -13.25
N MET A 42 -2.53 -20.79 -13.42
CA MET A 42 -1.97 -21.10 -14.74
C MET A 42 -3.00 -21.76 -15.68
N PHE A 43 -4.09 -22.29 -15.12
CA PHE A 43 -5.17 -22.94 -15.87
C PHE A 43 -6.39 -22.04 -16.11
N ASP A 44 -6.34 -20.77 -15.68
CA ASP A 44 -7.41 -19.81 -15.91
C ASP A 44 -7.19 -19.08 -17.24
N PHE A 45 -7.89 -19.57 -18.28
CA PHE A 45 -7.84 -19.03 -19.64
C PHE A 45 -9.08 -18.21 -20.00
N THR A 46 -9.81 -17.71 -19.00
CA THR A 46 -10.98 -16.86 -19.24
C THR A 46 -10.57 -15.54 -19.91
N ARG A 47 -11.48 -14.99 -20.74
CA ARG A 47 -11.22 -13.74 -21.46
C ARG A 47 -11.06 -12.58 -20.48
N GLU A 48 -11.89 -12.57 -19.45
CA GLU A 48 -11.93 -11.55 -18.40
C GLU A 48 -10.60 -11.52 -17.65
N ARG A 49 -10.05 -12.69 -17.33
CA ARG A 49 -8.75 -12.81 -16.67
C ARG A 49 -7.61 -12.34 -17.57
N ALA A 50 -7.63 -12.74 -18.84
CA ALA A 50 -6.63 -12.32 -19.82
C ALA A 50 -6.61 -10.79 -19.99
N GLN A 51 -7.79 -10.16 -20.10
CA GLN A 51 -7.93 -8.71 -20.18
C GLN A 51 -7.37 -8.02 -18.93
N THR A 52 -7.78 -8.48 -17.74
CA THR A 52 -7.28 -7.95 -16.47
C THR A 52 -5.75 -8.05 -16.35
N ASN A 53 -5.17 -9.19 -16.75
CA ASN A 53 -3.71 -9.39 -16.70
C ASN A 53 -2.95 -8.48 -17.67
N ILE A 54 -3.54 -8.16 -18.83
CA ILE A 54 -2.97 -7.20 -19.78
C ILE A 54 -2.94 -5.80 -19.16
N GLU A 55 -4.03 -5.37 -18.54
CA GLU A 55 -4.12 -4.08 -17.85
C GLU A 55 -3.13 -4.00 -16.69
N LEU A 56 -3.06 -5.03 -15.83
CA LEU A 56 -2.07 -5.12 -14.76
C LEU A 56 -0.65 -4.97 -15.29
N GLY A 57 -0.30 -5.69 -16.36
CA GLY A 57 1.03 -5.58 -16.97
C GLY A 57 1.33 -4.18 -17.52
N TYR A 58 0.33 -3.52 -18.10
CA TYR A 58 0.46 -2.14 -18.58
C TYR A 58 0.72 -1.17 -17.44
N TYR A 59 -0.10 -1.20 -16.38
CA TYR A 59 0.02 -0.27 -15.25
C TYR A 59 1.25 -0.55 -14.38
N ASP A 60 1.64 -1.80 -14.16
CA ASP A 60 2.88 -2.14 -13.45
C ASP A 60 4.11 -1.64 -14.21
N THR A 61 4.09 -1.73 -15.55
CA THR A 61 5.14 -1.16 -16.40
C THR A 61 5.15 0.37 -16.31
N LEU A 62 3.97 0.99 -16.34
CA LEU A 62 3.81 2.43 -16.29
C LEU A 62 4.36 3.01 -14.97
N LYS A 63 4.05 2.38 -13.83
CA LYS A 63 4.60 2.74 -12.52
C LYS A 63 6.13 2.72 -12.50
N VAL A 64 6.74 1.65 -13.03
CA VAL A 64 8.21 1.51 -13.08
C VAL A 64 8.88 2.59 -13.94
N PHE A 65 8.31 2.94 -15.10
CA PHE A 65 8.94 3.88 -16.03
C PHE A 65 8.61 5.35 -15.75
N LYS A 66 7.43 5.65 -15.17
CA LYS A 66 6.99 7.02 -14.88
C LYS A 66 7.18 7.42 -13.42
N GLY A 67 7.48 6.47 -12.53
CA GLY A 67 7.63 6.75 -11.10
C GLY A 67 6.31 7.00 -10.40
N PHE A 68 5.20 6.49 -10.95
CA PHE A 68 3.90 6.54 -10.26
C PHE A 68 3.88 5.60 -9.05
N HIS A 69 3.15 6.02 -8.03
CA HIS A 69 3.04 5.33 -6.75
C HIS A 69 1.77 4.47 -6.70
N GLY A 70 1.69 3.61 -5.69
CA GLY A 70 0.55 2.73 -5.47
C GLY A 70 0.85 1.26 -5.73
N ILE A 71 0.21 0.40 -4.95
CA ILE A 71 0.29 -1.05 -5.07
C ILE A 71 -0.72 -1.53 -6.12
N ARG A 72 -1.97 -1.06 -6.02
CA ARG A 72 -3.11 -1.48 -6.86
C ARG A 72 -3.56 -0.41 -7.86
N TYR A 73 -3.36 0.85 -7.50
CA TYR A 73 -3.67 2.02 -8.30
C TYR A 73 -2.37 2.60 -8.88
N CYS A 74 -2.54 3.49 -9.85
CA CYS A 74 -1.47 4.22 -10.47
C CYS A 74 -1.63 5.71 -10.13
N VAL A 75 -0.92 6.18 -9.10
CA VAL A 75 -1.10 7.52 -8.55
C VAL A 75 0.13 8.38 -8.83
N ASP A 76 -0.07 9.50 -9.51
CA ASP A 76 0.92 10.54 -9.72
C ASP A 76 0.98 11.44 -8.49
N VAL A 77 2.01 11.21 -7.67
CA VAL A 77 2.22 11.91 -6.40
C VAL A 77 3.08 13.13 -6.63
N ASN A 78 2.48 14.30 -6.44
CA ASN A 78 3.10 15.62 -6.55
C ASN A 78 3.40 16.27 -5.18
N ARG A 79 3.22 15.52 -4.07
CA ARG A 79 3.40 15.97 -2.69
C ARG A 79 4.71 15.46 -2.09
N ASP A 80 5.25 16.17 -1.11
CA ASP A 80 6.48 15.79 -0.42
C ASP A 80 6.23 14.93 0.83
N GLU A 81 7.31 14.39 1.40
CA GLU A 81 7.23 13.55 2.60
C GLU A 81 6.70 14.30 3.83
N GLU A 82 6.91 15.63 3.91
CA GLU A 82 6.41 16.43 5.03
C GLU A 82 4.88 16.52 4.99
N TYR A 83 4.29 16.66 3.81
CA TYR A 83 2.84 16.59 3.62
C TYR A 83 2.27 15.26 4.13
N PHE A 84 2.85 14.13 3.71
CA PHE A 84 2.36 12.81 4.12
C PHE A 84 2.55 12.53 5.60
N LEU A 85 3.66 12.99 6.18
CA LEU A 85 3.88 12.92 7.62
C LEU A 85 2.80 13.71 8.37
N LYS A 86 2.46 14.93 7.92
CA LYS A 86 1.38 15.73 8.52
C LYS A 86 0.04 14.98 8.48
N LEU A 87 -0.31 14.38 7.35
CA LEU A 87 -1.54 13.58 7.22
C LEU A 87 -1.58 12.43 8.23
N LEU A 88 -0.51 11.66 8.36
CA LEU A 88 -0.43 10.57 9.35
C LEU A 88 -0.58 11.10 10.79
N LEU A 89 0.01 12.25 11.09
CA LEU A 89 -0.07 12.87 12.43
C LEU A 89 -1.45 13.49 12.74
N GLN A 90 -2.28 13.70 11.72
CA GLN A 90 -3.63 14.26 11.81
C GLN A 90 -4.73 13.18 11.71
N MET A 91 -4.36 11.90 11.69
CA MET A 91 -5.32 10.80 11.70
C MET A 91 -6.32 10.94 12.86
N ASP A 92 -7.57 10.59 12.60
CA ASP A 92 -8.66 10.77 13.57
C ASP A 92 -8.40 9.96 14.84
N GLN A 93 -8.14 10.67 15.94
CA GLN A 93 -7.87 10.05 17.24
C GLN A 93 -9.05 9.22 17.74
N THR A 94 -10.29 9.65 17.49
CA THR A 94 -11.48 8.96 18.00
C THR A 94 -11.63 7.58 17.36
N LYS A 95 -11.28 7.46 16.08
CA LYS A 95 -11.29 6.19 15.35
C LYS A 95 -10.15 5.26 15.74
N LEU A 96 -9.05 5.81 16.27
CA LEU A 96 -7.89 5.03 16.71
C LEU A 96 -7.94 4.61 18.18
N GLU A 97 -8.95 5.02 18.94
CA GLU A 97 -8.97 4.79 20.40
C GLU A 97 -8.96 3.31 20.78
N GLY A 98 -9.69 2.46 20.05
CA GLY A 98 -9.63 1.00 20.23
C GLY A 98 -8.22 0.45 20.01
N LEU A 99 -7.55 0.88 18.94
CA LEU A 99 -6.18 0.48 18.61
C LEU A 99 -5.15 0.99 19.61
N ARG A 100 -5.39 2.16 20.23
CA ARG A 100 -4.49 2.71 21.25
C ARG A 100 -4.39 1.78 22.45
N GLN A 101 -5.53 1.30 22.94
CA GLN A 101 -5.57 0.37 24.07
C GLN A 101 -4.87 -0.95 23.71
N GLU A 102 -5.13 -1.45 22.50
CA GLU A 102 -4.64 -2.77 22.06
C GLU A 102 -3.15 -2.80 21.74
N LEU A 103 -2.59 -1.71 21.21
CA LEU A 103 -1.16 -1.56 20.95
C LEU A 103 -0.36 -1.14 22.20
N GLY A 104 -1.01 -1.14 23.37
CA GLY A 104 -0.37 -0.85 24.66
C GLY A 104 0.11 0.60 24.77
N ALA A 105 -0.67 1.55 24.24
CA ALA A 105 -0.43 2.96 24.52
C ALA A 105 -0.56 3.20 26.03
N THR A 106 0.44 3.84 26.62
CA THR A 106 0.40 4.20 28.04
C THR A 106 -0.60 5.34 28.28
N ASP A 107 -1.20 5.38 29.47
CA ASP A 107 -2.07 6.50 29.86
C ASP A 107 -1.38 7.85 29.65
N GLY A 108 -2.08 8.79 29.01
CA GLY A 108 -1.55 10.11 28.67
C GLY A 108 -0.54 10.15 27.51
N MET A 109 -0.30 9.04 26.79
CA MET A 109 0.56 9.04 25.60
C MET A 109 0.02 10.05 24.55
N PRO A 110 0.84 11.00 24.08
CA PRO A 110 0.42 11.95 23.05
C PRO A 110 0.00 11.24 21.75
N HIS A 111 -1.01 11.78 21.05
CA HIS A 111 -1.53 11.20 19.81
C HIS A 111 -0.43 11.00 18.76
N ARG A 112 0.33 12.06 18.46
CA ARG A 112 1.44 12.03 17.50
C ARG A 112 2.50 10.98 17.85
N ARG A 113 2.79 10.81 19.15
CA ARG A 113 3.75 9.81 19.64
C ARG A 113 3.25 8.40 19.37
N PHE A 114 1.97 8.13 19.63
CA PHE A 114 1.34 6.86 19.31
C PHE A 114 1.41 6.54 17.81
N ILE A 115 1.10 7.51 16.95
CA ILE A 115 1.17 7.32 15.49
C ILE A 115 2.58 6.86 15.07
N LEU A 116 3.62 7.59 15.49
CA LEU A 116 4.98 7.34 15.03
C LEU A 116 5.62 6.09 15.67
N GLU A 117 5.41 5.87 16.97
CA GLU A 117 6.10 4.80 17.71
C GLU A 117 5.35 3.46 17.69
N ARG A 118 4.04 3.46 17.38
CA ARG A 118 3.20 2.25 17.42
C ARG A 118 2.53 1.97 16.09
N LEU A 119 1.78 2.94 15.55
CA LEU A 119 0.94 2.71 14.38
C LEU A 119 1.77 2.57 13.10
N VAL A 120 2.73 3.45 12.85
CA VAL A 120 3.58 3.39 11.65
C VAL A 120 4.37 2.07 11.58
N PRO A 121 5.07 1.62 12.64
CA PRO A 121 5.72 0.31 12.63
C PRO A 121 4.77 -0.84 12.31
N LEU A 122 3.56 -0.83 12.90
CA LEU A 122 2.54 -1.83 12.62
C LEU A 122 2.09 -1.80 11.14
N LEU A 123 1.90 -0.61 10.56
CA LEU A 123 1.52 -0.47 9.15
C LEU A 123 2.57 -1.04 8.21
N VAL A 124 3.86 -0.84 8.50
CA VAL A 124 4.96 -1.44 7.73
C VAL A 124 4.93 -2.97 7.79
N GLU A 125 4.53 -3.56 8.91
CA GLU A 125 4.37 -5.01 9.05
C GLU A 125 3.13 -5.56 8.34
N LEU A 126 2.03 -4.80 8.34
CA LEU A 126 0.75 -5.24 7.79
C LEU A 126 0.63 -5.02 6.28
N LEU A 127 1.12 -3.90 5.76
CA LEU A 127 0.97 -3.57 4.35
C LEU A 127 2.01 -4.35 3.50
N PRO A 128 1.70 -4.70 2.24
CA PRO A 128 2.64 -5.36 1.34
C PRO A 128 3.69 -4.39 0.77
N VAL A 129 4.28 -3.57 1.63
CA VAL A 129 5.30 -2.55 1.32
C VAL A 129 6.70 -3.07 1.61
N THR A 130 7.74 -2.37 1.12
CA THR A 130 9.12 -2.73 1.44
C THR A 130 9.55 -2.20 2.82
N GLN A 131 10.59 -2.75 3.43
CA GLN A 131 11.09 -2.30 4.74
C GLN A 131 11.64 -0.85 4.74
N CYS A 132 11.88 -0.25 3.57
CA CYS A 132 12.33 1.13 3.42
C CYS A 132 11.24 2.01 2.81
N VAL A 133 9.98 1.76 3.19
CA VAL A 133 8.80 2.50 2.72
C VAL A 133 8.80 3.92 3.28
N SER A 134 8.42 4.87 2.42
CA SER A 134 8.21 6.28 2.74
C SER A 134 6.85 6.53 3.41
N TYR A 135 6.65 7.71 3.99
CA TYR A 135 5.33 8.09 4.52
C TYR A 135 4.33 8.26 3.38
N GLY A 136 4.76 8.76 2.21
CA GLY A 136 3.92 8.84 1.02
C GLY A 136 3.42 7.48 0.56
N GLU A 137 4.30 6.49 0.46
CA GLU A 137 3.90 5.13 0.08
C GLU A 137 2.94 4.48 1.09
N LEU A 138 3.14 4.70 2.40
CA LEU A 138 2.22 4.21 3.44
C LEU A 138 0.84 4.85 3.33
N THR A 139 0.79 6.18 3.20
CA THR A 139 -0.46 6.93 3.08
C THR A 139 -1.20 6.55 1.80
N VAL A 140 -0.50 6.46 0.67
CA VAL A 140 -1.10 6.02 -0.60
C VAL A 140 -1.66 4.61 -0.46
N ALA A 141 -0.92 3.66 0.14
CA ALA A 141 -1.43 2.29 0.32
C ALA A 141 -2.71 2.22 1.19
N LEU A 142 -2.83 3.07 2.21
CA LEU A 142 -4.07 3.21 2.99
C LEU A 142 -5.20 3.85 2.18
N LEU A 143 -4.89 4.85 1.37
CA LEU A 143 -5.85 5.53 0.51
C LEU A 143 -6.38 4.60 -0.59
N GLU A 144 -5.51 3.79 -1.20
CA GLU A 144 -5.88 2.73 -2.15
C GLU A 144 -6.85 1.72 -1.54
N ARG A 145 -6.60 1.36 -0.27
CA ARG A 145 -7.49 0.45 0.45
C ARG A 145 -8.90 1.02 0.60
N ALA A 146 -9.00 2.31 0.93
CA ALA A 146 -10.29 2.97 0.99
C ALA A 146 -10.93 3.11 -0.41
N ALA A 147 -10.13 3.44 -1.43
CA ALA A 147 -10.57 3.50 -2.83
C ALA A 147 -11.19 2.19 -3.31
N ASP A 148 -10.57 1.05 -2.97
CA ASP A 148 -11.06 -0.28 -3.29
C ASP A 148 -12.43 -0.56 -2.65
N LYS A 149 -12.66 -0.09 -1.41
CA LYS A 149 -13.95 -0.27 -0.73
C LYS A 149 -15.09 0.48 -1.40
N VAL A 150 -14.81 1.69 -1.88
CA VAL A 150 -15.80 2.55 -2.54
C VAL A 150 -15.92 2.29 -4.05
N GLY A 151 -15.08 1.40 -4.59
CA GLY A 151 -15.13 0.98 -5.99
C GLY A 151 -14.62 2.03 -6.99
N ILE A 152 -13.61 2.82 -6.61
CA ILE A 152 -12.95 3.75 -7.55
C ILE A 152 -12.22 2.96 -8.63
N GLU A 153 -12.27 3.45 -9.87
CA GLU A 153 -11.62 2.81 -11.01
C GLU A 153 -10.10 2.76 -10.83
N ARG A 154 -9.53 1.56 -10.91
CA ARG A 154 -8.10 1.32 -10.65
C ARG A 154 -7.24 1.41 -11.91
N PHE A 155 -7.81 1.10 -13.07
CA PHE A 155 -7.07 1.01 -14.33
C PHE A 155 -7.07 2.36 -15.06
N THR A 156 -6.60 3.38 -14.35
CA THR A 156 -6.38 4.75 -14.84
C THR A 156 -5.20 5.38 -14.08
N VAL A 157 -4.59 6.41 -14.66
CA VAL A 157 -3.60 7.24 -13.96
C VAL A 157 -4.34 8.37 -13.26
N HIS A 158 -4.19 8.43 -11.93
CA HIS A 158 -4.80 9.46 -11.11
C HIS A 158 -3.77 10.47 -10.64
N SER A 159 -4.10 11.76 -10.64
CA SER A 159 -3.32 12.71 -9.83
C SER A 159 -3.62 12.46 -8.35
N TYR A 160 -2.62 12.63 -7.48
CA TYR A 160 -2.83 12.44 -6.05
C TYR A 160 -3.99 13.30 -5.51
N ASP A 161 -4.05 14.58 -5.88
CA ASP A 161 -5.07 15.51 -5.40
C ASP A 161 -6.49 15.10 -5.83
N SER A 162 -6.67 14.66 -7.08
CA SER A 162 -7.98 14.18 -7.57
C SER A 162 -8.39 12.87 -6.90
N PHE A 163 -7.43 11.96 -6.74
CA PHE A 163 -7.65 10.66 -6.11
C PHE A 163 -8.06 10.80 -4.65
N GLU A 164 -7.32 11.61 -3.88
CA GLU A 164 -7.63 11.90 -2.47
C GLU A 164 -9.05 12.46 -2.33
N GLN A 165 -9.41 13.45 -3.15
CA GLN A 165 -10.74 14.05 -3.12
C GLN A 165 -11.86 13.07 -3.47
N GLU A 166 -11.66 12.23 -4.49
CA GLU A 166 -12.64 11.25 -4.92
C GLU A 166 -12.88 10.20 -3.82
N VAL A 167 -11.80 9.67 -3.24
CA VAL A 167 -11.86 8.72 -2.13
C VAL A 167 -12.58 9.36 -0.94
N VAL A 168 -12.18 10.56 -0.52
CA VAL A 168 -12.76 11.24 0.65
C VAL A 168 -14.26 11.52 0.46
N LYS A 169 -14.68 11.90 -0.75
CA LYS A 169 -16.09 12.17 -1.09
C LYS A 169 -16.93 10.89 -1.11
N ALA A 170 -16.42 9.83 -1.72
CA ALA A 170 -17.12 8.55 -1.84
C ALA A 170 -17.15 7.77 -0.52
N HIS A 171 -16.14 7.96 0.34
CA HIS A 171 -15.98 7.19 1.58
C HIS A 171 -16.93 7.66 2.67
N GLN A 172 -17.90 6.80 3.00
CA GLN A 172 -18.70 6.93 4.22
C GLN A 172 -18.01 6.13 5.34
N PRO A 173 -17.74 6.75 6.50
CA PRO A 173 -17.13 6.01 7.61
C PRO A 173 -18.11 4.95 8.12
N GLU A 174 -17.74 3.67 8.02
CA GLU A 174 -18.50 2.62 8.67
C GLU A 174 -18.05 2.52 10.12
N GLY A 175 -18.90 2.89 11.07
CA GLY A 175 -18.59 2.71 12.49
C GLY A 175 -18.53 1.23 12.85
N ARG A 176 -17.33 0.64 12.86
CA ARG A 176 -17.07 -0.71 13.37
C ARG A 176 -16.18 -0.62 14.61
N ASN A 177 -16.66 -1.16 15.73
CA ASN A 177 -15.83 -1.40 16.92
C ASN A 177 -15.16 -2.77 16.75
N VAL A 178 -13.93 -2.80 16.22
CA VAL A 178 -13.12 -4.02 16.20
C VAL A 178 -12.46 -4.18 17.57
N ASN A 179 -12.96 -5.11 18.39
CA ASN A 179 -12.23 -5.57 19.58
C ASN A 179 -11.10 -6.52 19.14
N LEU A 180 -9.83 -6.12 19.22
CA LEU A 180 -8.67 -7.01 19.15
C LEU A 180 -8.34 -7.56 20.54
N PRO A 181 -8.11 -8.88 20.69
CA PRO A 181 -7.69 -9.43 21.97
C PRO A 181 -6.29 -8.94 22.34
N ALA A 182 -6.07 -8.63 23.63
CA ALA A 182 -4.86 -8.03 24.22
C ALA A 182 -3.53 -8.81 24.01
N VAL A 183 -3.54 -9.91 23.26
CA VAL A 183 -2.40 -10.80 23.02
C VAL A 183 -1.96 -10.72 21.55
N LEU A 184 -1.64 -9.50 21.09
CA LEU A 184 -0.95 -9.31 19.81
C LEU A 184 0.58 -9.43 19.94
N LYS A 185 1.09 -9.61 21.17
CA LYS A 185 2.47 -10.09 21.37
C LYS A 185 2.52 -11.60 21.14
N GLY A 186 2.79 -12.00 19.90
CA GLY A 186 3.40 -13.31 19.61
C GLY A 186 2.53 -14.36 18.89
N SER A 187 1.32 -14.05 18.42
CA SER A 187 0.57 -14.98 17.58
C SER A 187 0.35 -14.43 16.16
N GLU A 188 1.23 -14.78 15.23
CA GLU A 188 1.11 -14.45 13.80
C GLU A 188 -0.26 -14.83 13.21
N LEU A 189 -0.92 -15.85 13.77
CA LEU A 189 -2.21 -16.37 13.30
C LEU A 189 -3.38 -15.42 13.56
N LEU A 190 -3.42 -14.73 14.71
CA LEU A 190 -4.50 -13.79 15.04
C LEU A 190 -4.36 -12.47 14.28
N LEU A 191 -3.12 -12.00 14.11
CA LEU A 191 -2.82 -10.86 13.25
C LEU A 191 -3.28 -11.12 11.82
N ARG A 192 -3.04 -12.30 11.26
CA ARG A 192 -3.50 -12.66 9.91
C ARG A 192 -5.02 -12.73 9.78
N ALA A 193 -5.73 -13.20 10.81
CA ALA A 193 -7.19 -13.32 10.78
C ALA A 193 -7.92 -11.97 10.90
N LYS A 194 -7.33 -10.99 11.60
CA LYS A 194 -7.92 -9.65 11.82
C LYS A 194 -7.22 -8.51 11.06
N LYS A 195 -6.21 -8.83 10.23
CA LYS A 195 -5.44 -7.87 9.44
C LYS A 195 -6.33 -6.95 8.59
N GLU A 196 -7.29 -7.52 7.87
CA GLU A 196 -8.10 -6.76 6.93
C GLU A 196 -9.04 -5.76 7.65
N PRO A 197 -9.83 -6.16 8.67
CA PRO A 197 -10.60 -5.20 9.48
C PRO A 197 -9.74 -4.14 10.17
N LEU A 198 -8.53 -4.49 10.61
CA LEU A 198 -7.61 -3.55 11.23
C LEU A 198 -7.14 -2.46 10.25
N LEU A 199 -6.69 -2.86 9.06
CA LEU A 199 -6.29 -1.92 8.01
C LEU A 199 -7.47 -1.05 7.54
N ASP A 200 -8.67 -1.60 7.57
CA ASP A 200 -9.93 -0.88 7.29
C ASP A 200 -10.15 0.27 8.29
N ASP A 201 -10.02 0.00 9.59
CA ASP A 201 -10.22 1.02 10.63
C ASP A 201 -9.12 2.10 10.57
N ILE A 202 -7.88 1.70 10.26
CA ILE A 202 -6.77 2.65 10.11
C ILE A 202 -6.96 3.55 8.89
N ALA A 203 -7.43 3.00 7.75
CA ALA A 203 -7.77 3.79 6.57
C ALA A 203 -8.93 4.76 6.85
N ASP A 204 -9.92 4.33 7.62
CA ASP A 204 -11.02 5.17 8.06
C ASP A 204 -10.54 6.32 8.97
N ALA A 205 -9.55 6.09 9.83
CA ALA A 205 -8.91 7.11 10.64
C ALA A 205 -8.14 8.13 9.80
N LEU A 206 -7.43 7.67 8.75
CA LEU A 206 -6.73 8.55 7.81
C LEU A 206 -7.72 9.47 7.10
N ILE A 207 -8.81 8.92 6.55
CA ILE A 207 -9.85 9.71 5.87
C ILE A 207 -10.56 10.66 6.84
N GLY A 208 -10.79 10.22 8.07
CA GLY A 208 -11.33 11.08 9.13
C GLY A 208 -10.45 12.30 9.40
N GLY A 209 -9.13 12.09 9.44
CA GLY A 209 -8.14 13.16 9.59
C GLY A 209 -8.14 14.14 8.43
N ILE A 210 -8.16 13.63 7.19
CA ILE A 210 -8.20 14.46 5.97
C ILE A 210 -9.47 15.35 5.93
N LYS A 211 -10.61 14.84 6.41
CA LYS A 211 -11.87 15.62 6.46
C LYS A 211 -11.87 16.75 7.50
N GLN A 212 -10.97 16.70 8.49
CA GLN A 212 -10.93 17.65 9.61
C GLN A 212 -9.86 18.74 9.46
N GLY A 213 -8.89 18.54 8.56
CA GLY A 213 -7.81 19.50 8.25
C GLY A 213 -8.20 20.47 7.14
#